data_AF-A0A916H407-F1
#
_entry.id   AF-A0A916H407-F1
#
_cell.length_a   1.000
_cell.length_b   1.000
_cell.length_c   1.000
_cell.angle_alpha   90.00
_cell.angle_beta   90.00
_cell.angle_gamma   90.00
#
_symmetry.space_group_name_H-M   'P 1'
#
loop_
_entity.id
_entity.type
_entity.pdbx_description
1 polymer ?
#
loop_
_entity_poly.entity_id
_entity_poly.type
_entity_poly.pdbx_seq_one_letter_code
_entity_poly.pdbx_strand_id
1 'polypeptide(L)'
;MRHHLTPLLIGVLMAAAGPAAADSITFYQDDNFRGRQITADRPVSNFARDGLNDRFHSAVVHEGRWEICVDADFAGSCGVLAPGAYPNLGAYAGRISSVRPVDGRYPGNRADDRGRNRDARATLYEGQNLSGRSYALDETMPNLGMTGFNDRASSLRVESGYWIFCSDSEFRGECQTFGPGEYASLPGLNNAISSGRRIANAYPYQDKPNWQRDSYRQSQNFEGRR
;
A
#
# COMPACT_ATOMS: atom_id res chain seq x y z
N MET A 1 -5.26 12.00 -74.80
CA MET A 1 -4.76 12.45 -73.48
C MET A 1 -5.33 11.51 -72.43
N ARG A 2 -4.51 10.65 -71.83
CA ARG A 2 -4.94 9.68 -70.80
C ARG A 2 -4.45 10.21 -69.44
N HIS A 3 -5.37 10.50 -68.52
CA HIS A 3 -5.04 10.85 -67.14
C HIS A 3 -4.86 9.57 -66.32
N HIS A 4 -3.70 9.42 -65.71
CA HIS A 4 -3.42 8.38 -64.72
C HIS A 4 -3.82 8.89 -63.34
N LEU A 5 -4.71 8.17 -62.66
CA LEU A 5 -5.04 8.39 -61.24
C LEU A 5 -4.28 7.36 -60.41
N THR A 6 -3.34 7.84 -59.59
CA THR A 6 -2.63 7.05 -58.57
C THR A 6 -3.49 6.94 -57.31
N PRO A 7 -3.72 5.75 -56.74
CA PRO A 7 -4.41 5.63 -55.47
C PRO A 7 -3.43 5.86 -54.31
N LEU A 8 -3.79 6.78 -53.40
CA LEU A 8 -3.12 6.96 -52.12
C LEU A 8 -3.60 5.87 -51.14
N LEU A 9 -2.71 4.97 -50.77
CA LEU A 9 -2.90 4.01 -49.68
C LEU A 9 -2.74 4.75 -48.34
N ILE A 10 -3.85 5.00 -47.65
CA ILE A 10 -3.84 5.45 -46.25
C ILE A 10 -3.51 4.22 -45.39
N GLY A 11 -2.27 4.13 -44.92
CA GLY A 11 -1.86 3.13 -43.94
C GLY A 11 -2.47 3.45 -42.58
N VAL A 12 -3.40 2.61 -42.12
CA VAL A 12 -3.91 2.67 -40.75
C VAL A 12 -2.86 2.05 -39.82
N LEU A 13 -2.23 2.86 -38.97
CA LEU A 13 -1.44 2.36 -37.85
C LEU A 13 -2.40 1.71 -36.84
N MET A 14 -2.37 0.39 -36.77
CA MET A 14 -2.94 -0.36 -35.65
C MET A 14 -2.03 -0.18 -34.43
N ALA A 15 -2.46 0.60 -33.45
CA ALA A 15 -1.82 0.62 -32.14
C ALA A 15 -2.06 -0.73 -31.47
N ALA A 16 -1.01 -1.56 -31.36
CA ALA A 16 -1.06 -2.77 -30.56
C ALA A 16 -1.18 -2.37 -29.09
N ALA A 17 -2.36 -2.57 -28.50
CA ALA A 17 -2.53 -2.50 -27.06
C ALA A 17 -1.74 -3.66 -26.46
N GLY A 18 -0.69 -3.35 -25.70
CA GLY A 18 0.01 -4.35 -24.88
C GLY A 18 -0.97 -4.99 -23.88
N PRO A 19 -0.65 -6.19 -23.35
CA PRO A 19 -1.50 -6.82 -22.34
C PRO A 19 -1.64 -5.86 -21.15
N ALA A 20 -2.89 -5.58 -20.76
CA ALA A 20 -3.17 -4.90 -19.51
C ALA A 20 -2.62 -5.75 -18.36
N ALA A 21 -1.91 -5.14 -17.42
CA ALA A 21 -1.40 -5.82 -16.24
C ALA A 21 -2.59 -6.45 -15.48
N ALA A 22 -2.54 -7.77 -15.27
CA ALA A 22 -3.58 -8.49 -14.54
C ALA A 22 -3.33 -8.35 -13.03
N ASP A 23 -4.41 -8.16 -12.27
CA ASP A 23 -4.39 -8.17 -10.80
C ASP A 23 -3.62 -9.38 -10.30
N SER A 24 -2.54 -9.14 -9.57
CA SER A 24 -1.69 -10.22 -9.08
C SER A 24 -0.92 -9.80 -7.84
N ILE A 25 -0.68 -10.78 -6.97
CA ILE A 25 0.14 -10.66 -5.77
C ILE A 25 1.17 -11.80 -5.75
N THR A 26 2.43 -11.46 -5.48
CA THR A 26 3.49 -12.43 -5.22
C THR A 26 3.81 -12.49 -3.74
N PHE A 27 3.77 -13.67 -3.13
CA PHE A 27 4.26 -13.92 -1.78
C PHE A 27 5.66 -14.55 -1.81
N TYR A 28 6.42 -14.29 -0.75
CA TYR A 28 7.77 -14.81 -0.53
C TYR A 28 7.87 -15.45 0.84
N GLN A 29 8.62 -16.55 0.93
CA GLN A 29 8.79 -17.30 2.17
C GLN A 29 9.54 -16.53 3.25
N ASP A 30 10.48 -15.66 2.88
CA ASP A 30 11.27 -14.90 3.83
C ASP A 30 10.99 -13.39 3.72
N ASP A 31 11.43 -12.63 4.71
CA ASP A 31 11.42 -11.16 4.64
C ASP A 31 12.27 -10.64 3.48
N ASN A 32 11.99 -9.42 3.05
CA ASN A 32 12.72 -8.72 2.00
C ASN A 32 12.73 -9.47 0.65
N PHE A 33 11.62 -10.15 0.33
CA PHE A 33 11.37 -10.80 -0.96
C PHE A 33 12.32 -11.96 -1.28
N ARG A 34 12.68 -12.75 -0.26
CA ARG A 34 13.63 -13.87 -0.37
C ARG A 34 12.95 -15.22 -0.21
N GLY A 35 13.71 -16.27 -0.52
CA GLY A 35 13.24 -17.64 -0.45
C GLY A 35 12.32 -18.01 -1.62
N ARG A 36 11.53 -19.07 -1.44
CA ARG A 36 10.57 -19.51 -2.46
C ARG A 36 9.46 -18.48 -2.60
N GLN A 37 9.05 -18.21 -3.84
CA GLN A 37 7.93 -17.33 -4.16
C GLN A 37 6.76 -18.07 -4.79
N ILE A 38 5.57 -17.51 -4.65
CA ILE A 38 4.37 -17.91 -5.40
C ILE A 38 3.59 -16.66 -5.80
N THR A 39 3.04 -16.67 -7.02
CA THR A 39 2.16 -15.61 -7.51
C THR A 39 0.74 -16.12 -7.58
N ALA A 40 -0.19 -15.35 -7.02
CA ALA A 40 -1.62 -15.56 -7.13
C ALA A 40 -2.21 -14.44 -7.98
N ASP A 41 -2.97 -14.84 -9.01
CA ASP A 41 -3.77 -13.98 -9.90
C ASP A 41 -5.28 -14.28 -9.75
N ARG A 42 -5.62 -15.14 -8.79
CA ARG A 42 -6.98 -15.59 -8.47
C ARG A 42 -7.09 -15.93 -6.98
N PRO A 43 -8.32 -16.03 -6.44
CA PRO A 43 -8.50 -16.50 -5.07
C PRO A 43 -7.86 -17.87 -4.82
N VAL A 44 -7.12 -17.96 -3.72
CA VAL A 44 -6.60 -19.21 -3.14
C VAL A 44 -7.23 -19.37 -1.77
N SER A 45 -8.20 -20.28 -1.67
CA SER A 45 -8.96 -20.46 -0.42
C SER A 45 -8.19 -21.24 0.64
N ASN A 46 -7.14 -21.99 0.29
CA ASN A 46 -6.35 -22.72 1.27
C ASN A 46 -4.96 -23.09 0.73
N PHE A 47 -3.90 -22.49 1.28
CA PHE A 47 -2.51 -22.75 0.89
C PHE A 47 -1.96 -24.10 1.35
N ALA A 48 -2.63 -24.81 2.28
CA ALA A 48 -2.21 -26.14 2.71
C ALA A 48 -2.24 -27.16 1.56
N ARG A 49 -3.12 -26.96 0.56
CA ARG A 49 -3.20 -27.83 -0.63
C ARG A 49 -1.91 -27.86 -1.45
N ASP A 50 -1.13 -26.78 -1.38
CA ASP A 50 0.14 -26.62 -2.09
C ASP A 50 1.36 -26.73 -1.14
N GLY A 51 1.13 -27.05 0.14
CA GLY A 51 2.17 -27.14 1.17
C GLY A 51 2.76 -25.79 1.59
N LEU A 52 2.02 -24.69 1.40
CA LEU A 52 2.49 -23.31 1.59
C LEU A 52 1.84 -22.56 2.75
N ASN A 53 0.98 -23.23 3.53
CA ASN A 53 0.31 -22.62 4.69
C ASN A 53 1.31 -22.02 5.68
N ASP A 54 1.04 -20.80 6.16
CA ASP A 54 1.81 -20.16 7.23
C ASP A 54 3.29 -19.95 6.90
N ARG A 55 3.62 -19.80 5.60
CA ARG A 55 5.02 -19.68 5.16
C ARG A 55 5.45 -18.29 4.75
N PHE A 56 4.53 -17.37 4.49
CA PHE A 56 4.86 -16.11 3.81
C PHE A 56 5.21 -14.99 4.78
N HIS A 57 6.32 -14.31 4.55
CA HIS A 57 6.80 -13.21 5.41
C HIS A 57 6.85 -11.86 4.67
N SER A 58 6.95 -11.86 3.34
CA SER A 58 6.89 -10.65 2.51
C SER A 58 6.03 -10.85 1.26
N ALA A 59 5.54 -9.75 0.67
CA ALA A 59 4.72 -9.81 -0.54
C ALA A 59 4.90 -8.58 -1.44
N VAL A 60 4.66 -8.75 -2.74
CA VAL A 60 4.55 -7.66 -3.72
C VAL A 60 3.18 -7.75 -4.37
N VAL A 61 2.36 -6.73 -4.20
CA VAL A 61 1.09 -6.58 -4.92
C VAL A 61 1.39 -5.79 -6.19
N HIS A 62 1.30 -6.45 -7.34
CA HIS A 62 1.56 -5.82 -8.64
C HIS A 62 0.40 -4.93 -9.05
N GLU A 63 -0.82 -5.46 -8.95
CA GLU A 63 -2.07 -4.78 -9.32
C GLU A 63 -3.23 -5.31 -8.47
N GLY A 64 -4.25 -4.47 -8.30
CA GLY A 64 -5.44 -4.77 -7.50
C GLY A 64 -5.22 -4.72 -5.98
N ARG A 65 -6.29 -4.94 -5.21
CA ARG A 65 -6.22 -5.08 -3.75
C ARG A 65 -6.49 -6.51 -3.35
N TRP A 66 -5.78 -6.97 -2.33
CA TRP A 66 -5.77 -8.38 -1.94
C TRP A 66 -6.02 -8.54 -0.45
N GLU A 67 -7.03 -9.31 -0.09
CA GLU A 67 -7.29 -9.72 1.28
C GLU A 67 -6.50 -10.99 1.59
N ILE A 68 -5.70 -10.92 2.65
CA ILE A 68 -4.94 -12.02 3.23
C ILE A 68 -5.57 -12.41 4.56
N CYS A 69 -5.79 -13.69 4.79
CA CYS A 69 -6.44 -14.18 6.00
C CYS A 69 -5.59 -15.25 6.67
N VAL A 70 -5.57 -15.23 8.00
CA VAL A 70 -4.76 -16.19 8.77
C VAL A 70 -5.33 -17.60 8.77
N ASP A 71 -6.65 -17.73 8.58
CA ASP A 71 -7.30 -19.03 8.44
C ASP A 71 -7.66 -19.30 6.96
N ALA A 72 -7.91 -20.57 6.66
CA ALA A 72 -8.41 -20.98 5.35
C ALA A 72 -9.82 -20.42 5.08
N ASP A 73 -10.24 -20.49 3.82
CA ASP A 73 -11.56 -20.08 3.32
C ASP A 73 -11.92 -18.62 3.64
N PHE A 74 -10.90 -17.76 3.67
CA PHE A 74 -11.00 -16.31 3.89
C PHE A 74 -11.57 -15.95 5.27
N ALA A 75 -11.14 -16.69 6.30
CA ALA A 75 -11.63 -16.56 7.66
C ALA A 75 -10.55 -16.09 8.66
N GLY A 76 -10.97 -15.86 9.91
CA GLY A 76 -10.09 -15.45 10.99
C GLY A 76 -9.73 -13.95 10.93
N SER A 77 -8.52 -13.61 11.38
CA SER A 77 -7.97 -12.26 11.21
C SER A 77 -7.56 -12.04 9.76
N CYS A 78 -8.11 -11.03 9.12
CA CYS A 78 -7.83 -10.69 7.73
C CYS A 78 -7.25 -9.27 7.60
N GLY A 79 -6.32 -9.12 6.65
CA GLY A 79 -5.69 -7.85 6.28
C GLY A 79 -5.84 -7.58 4.78
N VAL A 80 -5.93 -6.32 4.36
CA VAL A 80 -5.95 -5.94 2.95
C VAL A 80 -4.64 -5.27 2.55
N LEU A 81 -4.01 -5.79 1.50
CA LEU A 81 -2.83 -5.24 0.86
C LEU A 81 -3.23 -4.48 -0.41
N ALA A 82 -2.67 -3.29 -0.60
CA ALA A 82 -2.82 -2.47 -1.80
C ALA A 82 -1.60 -2.65 -2.71
N PRO A 83 -1.63 -2.19 -3.98
CA PRO A 83 -0.46 -2.27 -4.87
C PRO A 83 0.80 -1.69 -4.23
N GLY A 84 1.88 -2.45 -4.17
CA GLY A 84 3.10 -2.07 -3.47
C GLY A 84 3.94 -3.26 -2.98
N ALA A 85 5.14 -2.95 -2.49
CA ALA A 85 6.07 -3.92 -1.95
C ALA A 85 6.04 -3.91 -0.41
N TYR A 86 5.81 -5.07 0.18
CA TYR A 86 5.71 -5.32 1.61
C TYR A 86 6.88 -6.20 2.04
N PRO A 87 8.04 -5.62 2.42
CA PRO A 87 9.23 -6.40 2.78
C PRO A 87 9.05 -7.21 4.07
N ASN A 88 8.02 -6.91 4.86
CA ASN A 88 7.57 -7.69 6.00
C ASN A 88 6.05 -7.54 6.16
N LEU A 89 5.34 -8.63 6.45
CA LEU A 89 3.88 -8.68 6.58
C LEU A 89 3.38 -8.46 8.02
N GLY A 90 4.28 -8.12 8.94
CA GLY A 90 3.98 -7.81 10.34
C GLY A 90 3.26 -8.95 11.04
N ALA A 91 2.10 -8.64 11.62
CA ALA A 91 1.29 -9.61 12.36
C ALA A 91 0.78 -10.80 11.50
N TYR A 92 0.83 -10.68 10.17
CA TYR A 92 0.46 -11.73 9.22
C TYR A 92 1.65 -12.58 8.76
N ALA A 93 2.88 -12.16 9.04
CA ALA A 93 4.07 -12.89 8.63
C ALA A 93 4.09 -14.30 9.25
N GLY A 94 4.28 -15.31 8.42
CA GLY A 94 4.28 -16.72 8.81
C GLY A 94 2.93 -17.25 9.28
N ARG A 95 1.81 -16.63 8.89
CA ARG A 95 0.47 -16.98 9.39
C ARG A 95 -0.64 -16.99 8.35
N ILE A 96 -0.32 -16.73 7.08
CA ILE A 96 -1.34 -16.59 6.03
C ILE A 96 -1.74 -17.97 5.50
N SER A 97 -3.05 -18.22 5.47
CA SER A 97 -3.65 -19.48 5.01
C SER A 97 -4.59 -19.33 3.81
N SER A 98 -5.09 -18.12 3.53
CA SER A 98 -5.89 -17.85 2.31
C SER A 98 -5.70 -16.42 1.80
N VAL A 99 -5.95 -16.23 0.50
CA VAL A 99 -5.82 -14.93 -0.17
C VAL A 99 -6.85 -14.78 -1.28
N ARG A 100 -7.45 -13.60 -1.42
CA ARG A 100 -8.33 -13.29 -2.56
C ARG A 100 -8.23 -11.83 -2.98
N PRO A 101 -8.52 -11.52 -4.25
CA PRO A 101 -8.82 -10.15 -4.63
C PRO A 101 -9.99 -9.64 -3.79
N VAL A 102 -9.88 -8.40 -3.32
CA VAL A 102 -11.01 -7.66 -2.74
C VAL A 102 -11.82 -7.16 -3.93
N ASP A 103 -12.86 -7.90 -4.30
CA ASP A 103 -13.64 -7.72 -5.52
C ASP A 103 -13.81 -6.26 -5.99
N GLY A 104 -13.70 -6.12 -7.31
CA GLY A 104 -14.78 -5.53 -8.09
C GLY A 104 -14.70 -6.07 -9.52
N ARG A 105 -15.61 -6.96 -9.95
CA ARG A 105 -15.87 -7.12 -11.39
C ARG A 105 -16.18 -5.72 -11.93
N TYR A 106 -15.29 -5.11 -12.73
CA TYR A 106 -15.52 -4.18 -13.84
C TYR A 106 -14.34 -3.20 -14.05
N PRO A 107 -14.02 -2.85 -15.31
CA PRO A 107 -12.98 -1.90 -15.67
C PRO A 107 -13.42 -0.47 -15.37
N GLY A 108 -12.45 0.36 -14.98
CA GLY A 108 -12.59 1.81 -14.84
C GLY A 108 -11.61 2.32 -13.78
N ASN A 109 -10.76 3.32 -13.99
CA ASN A 109 -10.92 4.46 -14.88
C ASN A 109 -12.39 4.85 -15.03
N ARG A 110 -13.12 4.99 -13.92
CA ARG A 110 -14.32 5.82 -13.89
C ARG A 110 -13.94 7.16 -13.26
N ALA A 111 -14.30 8.19 -14.00
CA ALA A 111 -13.91 9.58 -13.80
C ALA A 111 -14.65 10.26 -12.63
N ASP A 112 -15.07 9.52 -11.61
CA ASP A 112 -15.92 9.98 -10.51
C ASP A 112 -15.20 10.13 -9.15
N ASP A 113 -13.96 9.64 -8.99
CA ASP A 113 -13.15 9.91 -7.79
C ASP A 113 -12.59 11.35 -7.73
N ARG A 114 -12.80 12.18 -8.76
CA ARG A 114 -12.43 13.61 -8.72
C ARG A 114 -13.38 14.48 -7.89
N GLY A 115 -14.51 13.94 -7.42
CA GLY A 115 -15.56 14.71 -6.74
C GLY A 115 -15.59 14.60 -5.21
N ARG A 116 -15.04 13.53 -4.63
CA ARG A 116 -15.00 13.30 -3.16
C ARG A 116 -13.59 13.29 -2.57
N ASN A 117 -12.57 13.52 -3.40
CA ASN A 117 -11.16 13.53 -3.01
C ASN A 117 -10.67 14.90 -2.51
N ARG A 118 -11.57 15.80 -2.12
CA ARG A 118 -11.21 17.10 -1.53
C ARG A 118 -11.03 17.06 -0.01
N ASP A 119 -11.41 15.96 0.65
CA ASP A 119 -11.51 15.90 2.11
C ASP A 119 -10.41 15.05 2.77
N ALA A 120 -9.68 14.23 2.01
CA ALA A 120 -8.57 13.42 2.50
C ALA A 120 -7.24 14.13 2.29
N ARG A 121 -6.72 14.70 3.38
CA ARG A 121 -5.50 15.48 3.41
C ARG A 121 -4.58 14.94 4.48
N ALA A 122 -3.28 15.02 4.21
CA ALA A 122 -2.23 14.88 5.20
C ALA A 122 -1.32 16.12 5.11
N THR A 123 -1.04 16.75 6.23
CA THR A 123 -0.16 17.91 6.31
C THR A 123 1.10 17.55 7.07
N LEU A 124 2.25 17.60 6.39
CA LEU A 124 3.58 17.44 6.98
C LEU A 124 4.06 18.78 7.53
N TYR A 125 4.78 18.75 8.65
CA TYR A 125 5.33 19.94 9.31
C TYR A 125 6.83 19.77 9.56
N GLU A 126 7.59 20.83 9.32
CA GLU A 126 9.06 20.82 9.43
C GLU A 126 9.53 20.71 10.89
N GLY A 127 8.80 21.32 11.81
CA GLY A 127 9.06 21.22 13.24
C GLY A 127 8.25 20.12 13.92
N GLN A 128 8.63 19.76 15.13
CA GLN A 128 7.81 18.92 16.02
C GLN A 128 6.57 19.68 16.50
N ASN A 129 5.58 18.97 17.04
CA ASN A 129 4.33 19.55 17.55
C ASN A 129 3.58 20.42 16.53
N LEU A 130 3.56 20.00 15.25
CA LEU A 130 2.86 20.66 14.15
C LEU A 130 3.31 22.12 13.92
N SER A 131 4.62 22.37 14.06
CA SER A 131 5.20 23.72 13.96
C SER A 131 6.04 23.92 12.70
N GLY A 132 6.37 25.18 12.42
CA GLY A 132 7.21 25.56 11.29
C GLY A 132 6.48 25.54 9.95
N ARG A 133 7.26 25.45 8.87
CA ARG A 133 6.71 25.33 7.51
C ARG A 133 5.94 24.02 7.39
N SER A 134 4.86 24.05 6.61
CA SER A 134 4.07 22.86 6.32
C SER A 134 3.94 22.59 4.83
N TYR A 135 3.63 21.34 4.50
CA TYR A 135 3.31 20.90 3.15
C TYR A 135 2.12 19.95 3.20
N ALA A 136 1.06 20.29 2.49
CA ALA A 136 -0.15 19.48 2.42
C ALA A 136 -0.10 18.55 1.20
N LEU A 137 -0.43 17.30 1.44
CA LEU A 137 -0.68 16.29 0.43
C LEU A 137 -2.18 16.02 0.40
N ASP A 138 -2.77 16.23 -0.77
CA ASP A 138 -4.14 15.88 -1.14
C ASP A 138 -4.18 14.68 -2.12
N GLU A 139 -3.04 14.36 -2.72
CA GLU A 139 -2.86 13.26 -3.67
C GLU A 139 -1.60 12.43 -3.37
N THR A 140 -1.39 11.42 -4.20
CA THR A 140 -0.19 10.58 -4.18
C THR A 140 1.05 11.40 -4.55
N MET A 141 2.04 11.43 -3.66
CA MET A 141 3.31 12.12 -3.83
C MET A 141 4.46 11.11 -3.88
N PRO A 142 4.82 10.62 -5.08
CA PRO A 142 5.91 9.65 -5.23
C PRO A 142 7.29 10.26 -4.93
N ASN A 143 7.45 11.57 -5.01
CA ASN A 143 8.74 12.21 -4.75
C ASN A 143 8.58 13.67 -4.28
N LEU A 144 9.03 13.96 -3.06
CA LEU A 144 9.01 15.30 -2.47
C LEU A 144 10.17 16.20 -2.92
N GLY A 145 11.13 15.70 -3.69
CA GLY A 145 12.34 16.43 -4.09
C GLY A 145 12.06 17.79 -4.74
N MET A 146 11.00 17.91 -5.54
CA MET A 146 10.62 19.16 -6.22
C MET A 146 9.74 20.09 -5.37
N THR A 147 9.28 19.66 -4.20
CA THR A 147 8.38 20.46 -3.34
C THR A 147 9.14 21.37 -2.37
N GLY A 148 10.45 21.14 -2.22
CA GLY A 148 11.29 21.77 -1.20
C GLY A 148 10.95 21.30 0.22
N PHE A 149 10.23 20.18 0.37
CA PHE A 149 9.84 19.58 1.64
C PHE A 149 10.43 18.17 1.87
N ASN A 150 11.24 17.68 0.93
CA ASN A 150 11.97 16.40 1.06
C ASN A 150 12.81 16.38 2.35
N ASP A 151 12.73 15.29 3.11
CA ASP A 151 13.54 15.07 4.32
C ASP A 151 13.38 16.15 5.40
N ARG A 152 12.26 16.88 5.41
CA ARG A 152 12.01 17.96 6.38
C ARG A 152 10.99 17.63 7.43
N ALA A 153 10.11 16.67 7.17
CA ALA A 153 8.97 16.42 8.05
C ALA A 153 9.43 15.89 9.42
N SER A 154 9.06 16.59 10.49
CA SER A 154 9.26 16.18 11.88
C SER A 154 7.95 15.90 12.63
N SER A 155 6.82 16.37 12.11
CA SER A 155 5.48 16.04 12.62
C SER A 155 4.45 16.00 11.49
N LEU A 156 3.29 15.41 11.75
CA LEU A 156 2.26 15.11 10.75
C LEU A 156 0.87 15.32 11.34
N ARG A 157 -0.02 15.89 10.54
CA ARG A 157 -1.46 15.83 10.76
C ARG A 157 -2.10 15.06 9.61
N VAL A 158 -2.98 14.12 9.92
CA VAL A 158 -3.82 13.46 8.93
C VAL A 158 -5.25 13.89 9.20
N GLU A 159 -5.79 14.72 8.32
CA GLU A 159 -7.15 15.24 8.44
C GLU A 159 -8.18 14.15 8.17
N SER A 160 -7.98 13.32 7.13
CA SER A 160 -8.79 12.13 6.91
C SER A 160 -8.12 11.10 5.99
N GLY A 161 -8.65 9.87 6.02
CA GLY A 161 -8.07 8.72 5.34
C GLY A 161 -6.84 8.17 6.06
N TYR A 162 -6.26 7.12 5.48
CA TYR A 162 -5.03 6.50 5.95
C TYR A 162 -3.94 6.70 4.90
N TRP A 163 -2.75 7.04 5.37
CA TRP A 163 -1.62 7.43 4.55
C TRP A 163 -0.43 6.56 4.87
N ILE A 164 0.36 6.21 3.87
CA ILE A 164 1.69 5.65 4.05
C ILE A 164 2.72 6.71 3.64
N PHE A 165 3.73 6.91 4.48
CA PHE A 165 4.89 7.75 4.18
C PHE A 165 6.15 6.91 4.23
N CYS A 166 7.09 7.19 3.34
CA CYS A 166 8.33 6.43 3.22
C CYS A 166 9.57 7.34 3.16
N SER A 167 10.70 6.79 3.60
CA SER A 167 11.97 7.51 3.68
C SER A 167 12.56 7.86 2.31
N ASP A 168 12.24 7.07 1.28
CA ASP A 168 12.77 7.26 -0.06
C ASP A 168 11.65 7.61 -1.05
N SER A 169 12.05 8.13 -2.21
CA SER A 169 11.15 8.33 -3.34
C SER A 169 10.62 7.00 -3.89
N GLU A 170 9.47 7.09 -4.57
CA GLU A 170 8.73 5.97 -5.16
C GLU A 170 8.25 4.96 -4.11
N PHE A 171 7.94 5.42 -2.89
CA PHE A 171 7.41 4.60 -1.79
C PHE A 171 8.37 3.48 -1.36
N ARG A 172 9.66 3.79 -1.26
CA ARG A 172 10.73 2.85 -0.88
C ARG A 172 11.39 3.26 0.43
N GLY A 173 12.27 2.39 0.93
CA GLY A 173 12.97 2.60 2.20
C GLY A 173 12.12 2.21 3.41
N GLU A 174 12.30 2.90 4.54
CA GLU A 174 11.47 2.69 5.72
C GLU A 174 10.09 3.34 5.48
N CYS A 175 9.01 2.58 5.68
CA CYS A 175 7.65 3.06 5.45
C CYS A 175 6.79 2.86 6.70
N GLN A 176 5.97 3.86 7.02
CA GLN A 176 5.02 3.81 8.13
C GLN A 176 3.64 4.30 7.70
N THR A 177 2.60 3.72 8.31
CA THR A 177 1.21 4.06 8.05
C THR A 177 0.65 4.94 9.17
N PHE A 178 -0.10 5.97 8.79
CA PHE A 178 -0.71 6.96 9.66
C PHE A 178 -2.21 7.03 9.36
N GLY A 179 -3.02 6.97 10.40
CA GLY A 179 -4.46 7.20 10.32
C GLY A 179 -4.81 8.64 10.68
N PRO A 180 -6.11 9.00 10.69
CA PRO A 180 -6.54 10.33 11.09
C PRO A 180 -6.06 10.71 12.50
N GLY A 181 -5.47 11.89 12.64
CA GLY A 181 -4.94 12.36 13.90
C GLY A 181 -3.77 13.33 13.78
N GLU A 182 -3.27 13.74 14.94
CA GLU A 182 -2.10 14.62 15.07
C GLU A 182 -0.95 13.81 15.67
N TYR A 183 0.19 13.84 14.99
CA TYR A 183 1.41 13.15 15.33
C TYR A 183 2.49 14.19 15.60
N ALA A 184 2.71 14.50 16.87
CA ALA A 184 3.65 15.53 17.31
C ALA A 184 5.12 15.22 16.97
N SER A 185 5.43 13.95 16.68
CA SER A 185 6.74 13.48 16.24
C SER A 185 6.57 12.32 15.26
N LEU A 186 7.64 12.03 14.50
CA LEU A 186 7.71 10.94 13.52
C LEU A 186 8.86 9.97 13.85
N PRO A 187 8.74 9.11 14.88
CA PRO A 187 9.78 8.14 15.20
C PRO A 187 10.09 7.23 14.01
N GLY A 188 11.35 7.16 13.57
CA GLY A 188 11.77 6.40 12.38
C GLY A 188 11.67 7.15 11.05
N LEU A 189 10.82 8.19 10.96
CA LEU A 189 10.65 9.00 9.73
C LEU A 189 11.00 10.49 9.89
N ASN A 190 11.50 10.90 11.06
CA ASN A 190 11.86 12.28 11.36
C ASN A 190 12.97 12.77 10.41
N ASN A 191 12.69 13.83 9.67
CA ASN A 191 13.57 14.38 8.63
C ASN A 191 13.97 13.35 7.56
N ALA A 192 13.09 12.40 7.27
CA ALA A 192 13.37 11.35 6.29
C ALA A 192 12.27 11.19 5.24
N ILE A 193 11.06 11.73 5.44
CA ILE A 193 9.96 11.50 4.48
C ILE A 193 10.30 12.09 3.10
N SER A 194 10.31 11.22 2.08
CA SER A 194 10.55 11.56 0.67
C SER A 194 9.39 11.19 -0.26
N SER A 195 8.45 10.35 0.20
CA SER A 195 7.22 10.03 -0.54
C SER A 195 6.06 9.74 0.40
N GLY A 196 4.83 9.93 -0.09
CA GLY A 196 3.62 9.71 0.68
C GLY A 196 2.39 9.49 -0.19
N ARG A 197 1.53 8.55 0.17
CA ARG A 197 0.27 8.32 -0.55
C ARG A 197 -0.83 7.85 0.36
N ARG A 198 -2.05 8.18 -0.03
CA ARG A 198 -3.26 7.64 0.59
C ARG A 198 -3.42 6.18 0.22
N ILE A 199 -3.75 5.34 1.19
CA ILE A 199 -3.95 3.89 1.02
C ILE A 199 -5.41 3.46 1.24
N ALA A 200 -6.20 4.22 2.01
CA ALA A 200 -7.62 3.94 2.23
C ALA A 200 -8.41 5.16 2.74
N ASN A 201 -9.74 5.17 2.57
CA ASN A 201 -10.64 6.14 3.23
C ASN A 201 -11.01 5.67 4.65
N ALA A 202 -11.06 4.37 4.89
CA ALA A 202 -11.38 3.77 6.18
C ALA A 202 -10.69 2.40 6.30
N TYR A 203 -9.79 2.22 7.27
CA TYR A 203 -9.15 0.92 7.54
C TYR A 203 -8.41 0.83 8.91
N PRO A 204 -8.79 -0.06 9.86
CA PRO A 204 -10.13 -0.55 10.16
C PRO A 204 -10.72 0.04 11.46
N TYR A 205 -12.00 0.43 11.34
CA TYR A 205 -13.04 0.67 12.36
C TYR A 205 -12.78 1.60 13.56
N GLN A 206 -13.45 2.76 13.50
CA GLN A 206 -13.98 3.67 14.54
C GLN A 206 -13.16 4.07 15.77
N ASP A 207 -12.05 3.40 16.09
CA ASP A 207 -11.25 3.70 17.26
C ASP A 207 -9.77 3.88 16.90
N LYS A 208 -9.14 4.84 17.58
CA LYS A 208 -7.72 5.14 17.44
C LYS A 208 -6.90 3.90 17.88
N PRO A 209 -6.00 3.35 17.04
CA PRO A 209 -5.11 2.27 17.47
C PRO A 209 -4.22 2.76 18.62
N ASN A 210 -4.27 2.07 19.76
CA ASN A 210 -3.48 2.40 20.95
C ASN A 210 -2.18 1.58 20.97
N TRP A 211 -1.17 2.09 20.28
CA TRP A 211 0.17 1.50 20.19
C TRP A 211 0.95 1.43 21.52
N GLN A 212 0.45 2.05 22.59
CA GLN A 212 1.10 2.06 23.91
C GLN A 212 0.59 0.94 24.83
N ARG A 213 -0.59 0.36 24.56
CA ARG A 213 -1.15 -0.72 25.41
C ARG A 213 -0.66 -2.12 25.04
N ASP A 214 -0.38 -2.36 23.77
CA ASP A 214 0.03 -3.70 23.31
C ASP A 214 1.48 -4.02 23.66
N SER A 215 2.35 -3.01 23.75
CA SER A 215 3.73 -3.15 24.24
C SER A 215 3.81 -3.46 25.74
N TYR A 216 2.83 -3.04 26.55
CA TYR A 216 2.79 -3.34 28.00
C TYR A 216 2.23 -4.73 28.32
N ARG A 217 1.33 -5.29 27.50
CA ARG A 217 0.82 -6.66 27.69
C ARG A 217 1.81 -7.74 27.26
N GLN A 218 2.72 -7.43 26.33
CA GLN A 218 3.71 -8.36 25.83
C GLN A 218 4.84 -8.62 26.84
N SER A 219 5.14 -7.66 27.73
CA SER A 219 6.13 -7.83 28.80
C SER A 219 5.64 -8.71 29.95
N GLN A 220 4.35 -8.69 30.29
CA GLN A 220 3.82 -9.49 31.41
C GLN A 220 3.54 -10.97 31.08
N ASN A 221 3.49 -11.34 29.80
CA ASN A 221 3.29 -12.74 29.39
C ASN A 221 4.59 -13.57 29.34
N PHE A 222 5.76 -12.95 29.52
CA PHE A 222 7.06 -13.65 29.53
C PHE A 222 7.55 -14.03 30.94
N GLU A 223 7.00 -13.44 32.00
CA GLU A 223 7.42 -13.74 33.40
C GLU A 223 6.57 -14.83 34.08
N GLY A 224 5.48 -15.30 33.44
CA GLY A 224 4.56 -16.30 34.01
C GLY A 224 4.77 -17.75 33.56
N ARG A 225 5.85 -18.07 32.84
CA ARG A 225 6.16 -19.44 32.39
C ARG A 225 7.57 -19.84 32.81
N ARG A 226 7.76 -20.08 34.10
CA ARG A 226 8.81 -20.96 34.65
C ARG A 226 8.23 -21.76 35.80
#